data_AF-A0A8J2VCE5-F1
#
_entry.id   AF-A0A8J2VCE5-F1
#
_cell.length_a   1.000
_cell.length_b   1.000
_cell.length_c   1.000
_cell.angle_alpha   90.00
_cell.angle_beta   90.00
_cell.angle_gamma   90.00
#
_symmetry.space_group_name_H-M   'P 1'
#
loop_
_entity.id
_entity.type
_entity.pdbx_description
1 polymer ?
#
loop_
_entity_poly.entity_id
_entity_poly.type
_entity_poly.pdbx_seq_one_letter_code
_entity_poly.pdbx_strand_id
1 'polypeptide(L)'
;MKRIRTWWNQHKFMTILLGLSSILTFVGMLYSNWDFFSYQIPLWVSLFVGFLLAVALNVFSHSAASDDPVSAAEDTDETLKEALLLIEEQDGILKENTHTINQAMNAYKWVSWCFCHFEGFLEEPEGIYQTIMDCLISTIKHHRDLNPRMAIWVENEEEPGMLKCLAAYRHSPQVKQRRPRIHESSAGLAWLTKKEYYVPDTYDPQYVFERYEYREDPEFRSLLCVPILCEKGKETVRIGVLSITGIPKDAYNEANPESKAVRDRVTLWAGILFPLIYRHLEEIERRACKTTNIRG
;
A
#
# COMPACT_ATOMS: atom_id res chain seq x y z
N MET A 1 -40.91 30.39 -27.32
CA MET A 1 -40.18 29.87 -26.14
C MET A 1 -39.37 28.58 -26.39
N LYS A 2 -39.80 27.62 -27.22
CA LYS A 2 -39.04 26.36 -27.49
C LYS A 2 -37.62 26.57 -28.09
N ARG A 3 -37.42 27.57 -28.96
CA ARG A 3 -36.11 27.86 -29.58
C ARG A 3 -35.02 28.37 -28.61
N ILE A 4 -35.41 29.01 -27.51
CA ILE A 4 -34.46 29.55 -26.52
C ILE A 4 -33.90 28.43 -25.63
N ARG A 5 -34.70 27.38 -25.35
CA ARG A 5 -34.28 26.22 -24.55
C ARG A 5 -33.27 25.33 -25.27
N THR A 6 -33.42 25.14 -26.58
CA THR A 6 -32.45 24.37 -27.41
C THR A 6 -31.10 25.08 -27.52
N TRP A 7 -31.09 26.41 -27.63
CA TRP A 7 -29.85 27.18 -27.70
C TRP A 7 -29.09 27.14 -26.37
N TRP A 8 -29.79 27.22 -25.23
CA TRP A 8 -29.17 27.15 -23.90
C TRP A 8 -28.58 25.77 -23.58
N ASN A 9 -29.22 24.68 -24.01
CA ASN A 9 -28.71 23.32 -23.85
C ASN A 9 -27.50 23.04 -24.77
N GLN A 10 -27.48 23.59 -25.98
CA GLN A 10 -26.32 23.51 -26.87
C GLN A 10 -25.11 24.24 -26.29
N HIS A 11 -25.32 25.38 -25.63
CA HIS A 11 -24.24 26.14 -25.00
C HIS A 11 -23.62 25.39 -23.82
N LYS A 12 -24.43 24.78 -22.95
CA LYS A 12 -23.94 23.95 -21.83
C LYS A 12 -23.16 22.72 -22.32
N PHE A 13 -23.66 22.07 -23.38
CA PHE A 13 -22.99 20.94 -23.99
C PHE A 13 -21.62 21.32 -24.60
N MET A 14 -21.54 22.47 -25.29
CA MET A 14 -20.28 23.02 -25.80
C MET A 14 -19.30 23.40 -24.69
N THR A 15 -19.77 23.98 -23.57
CA THR A 15 -18.91 24.30 -22.42
C THR A 15 -18.34 23.05 -21.76
N ILE A 16 -19.11 21.97 -21.66
CA ILE A 16 -18.65 20.68 -21.14
C ILE A 16 -17.61 20.05 -22.08
N LEU A 17 -17.85 20.07 -23.39
CA LEU A 17 -16.91 19.57 -24.40
C LEU A 17 -15.58 20.33 -24.39
N LEU A 18 -15.62 21.66 -24.27
CA LEU A 18 -14.42 22.47 -24.19
C LEU A 18 -13.64 22.19 -22.90
N GLY A 19 -14.32 22.03 -21.76
CA GLY A 19 -13.72 21.63 -20.49
C GLY A 19 -13.02 20.26 -20.56
N LEU A 20 -13.67 19.28 -21.19
CA LEU A 20 -13.09 17.94 -21.41
C LEU A 20 -11.85 17.98 -22.33
N SER A 21 -11.86 18.81 -23.38
CA SER A 21 -10.68 18.96 -24.26
C SER A 21 -9.48 19.58 -23.53
N SER A 22 -9.71 20.53 -22.63
CA SER A 22 -8.66 21.16 -21.81
C SER A 22 -8.01 20.14 -20.86
N ILE A 23 -8.82 19.28 -20.24
CA ILE A 23 -8.35 18.22 -19.35
C ILE A 23 -7.52 17.20 -20.13
N LEU A 24 -8.00 16.77 -21.31
CA LEU A 24 -7.25 15.85 -22.18
C LEU A 24 -5.91 16.44 -22.65
N THR A 25 -5.86 17.75 -22.90
CA THR A 25 -4.63 18.45 -23.33
C THR A 25 -3.64 18.59 -22.17
N PHE A 26 -4.12 18.91 -20.97
CA PHE A 26 -3.30 18.98 -19.75
C PHE A 26 -2.72 17.60 -19.37
N VAL A 27 -3.54 16.56 -19.48
CA VAL A 27 -3.13 15.17 -19.29
C VAL A 27 -2.09 14.77 -20.33
N GLY A 28 -2.29 15.12 -21.62
CA GLY A 28 -1.30 14.90 -22.69
C GLY A 28 0.05 15.59 -22.46
N MET A 29 0.06 16.79 -21.88
CA MET A 29 1.30 17.50 -21.50
C MET A 29 2.04 16.84 -20.33
N LEU A 30 1.34 16.22 -19.39
CA LEU A 30 1.98 15.46 -18.30
C LEU A 30 2.60 14.15 -18.82
N TYR A 31 2.09 13.59 -19.92
CA TYR A 31 2.60 12.36 -20.55
C TYR A 31 3.89 12.53 -21.35
N SER A 32 4.24 13.74 -21.81
CA SER A 32 5.40 13.93 -22.69
C SER A 32 6.77 13.86 -22.00
N ASN A 33 6.82 13.54 -20.70
CA ASN A 33 8.07 13.50 -19.92
C ASN A 33 8.36 12.16 -19.21
N TRP A 34 7.49 11.14 -19.28
CA TRP A 34 7.59 9.94 -18.44
C TRP A 34 7.43 8.64 -19.25
N ASP A 35 8.55 8.01 -19.62
CA ASP A 35 8.60 6.82 -20.49
C ASP A 35 8.23 5.47 -19.82
N PHE A 36 7.85 5.45 -18.53
CA PHE A 36 7.72 4.18 -17.79
C PHE A 36 6.28 3.69 -17.53
N PHE A 37 5.23 4.51 -17.76
CA PHE A 37 3.83 4.18 -17.41
C PHE A 37 2.82 4.33 -18.57
N SER A 38 3.27 4.17 -19.82
CA SER A 38 2.52 4.58 -21.02
C SER A 38 1.28 3.76 -21.41
N TYR A 39 1.00 2.60 -20.78
CA TYR A 39 -0.05 1.70 -21.28
C TYR A 39 -1.29 1.48 -20.40
N GLN A 40 -1.22 1.65 -19.07
CA GLN A 40 -2.38 1.31 -18.22
C GLN A 40 -3.29 2.50 -17.92
N ILE A 41 -2.75 3.70 -17.72
CA ILE A 41 -3.53 4.88 -17.35
C ILE A 41 -4.46 5.39 -18.49
N PRO A 42 -4.08 5.35 -19.78
CA PRO A 42 -4.98 5.75 -20.87
C PRO A 42 -6.24 4.88 -20.97
N LEU A 43 -6.15 3.60 -20.60
CA LEU A 43 -7.27 2.67 -20.63
C LEU A 43 -8.31 3.04 -19.55
N TRP A 44 -7.86 3.35 -18.33
CA TRP A 44 -8.76 3.74 -17.23
C TRP A 44 -9.47 5.07 -17.50
N VAL A 45 -8.77 6.05 -18.07
CA VAL A 45 -9.37 7.34 -18.44
C VAL A 45 -10.39 7.16 -19.57
N SER A 46 -10.08 6.35 -20.59
CA SER A 46 -11.00 6.01 -21.68
C SER A 46 -12.27 5.31 -21.17
N LEU A 47 -12.12 4.32 -20.29
CA LEU A 47 -13.23 3.58 -19.69
C LEU A 47 -14.11 4.49 -18.82
N PHE A 48 -13.51 5.40 -18.06
CA PHE A 48 -14.23 6.37 -17.23
C PHE A 48 -15.05 7.37 -18.07
N VAL A 49 -14.45 7.92 -19.13
CA VAL A 49 -15.16 8.82 -20.06
C VAL A 49 -16.28 8.07 -20.80
N GLY A 50 -16.04 6.82 -21.21
CA GLY A 50 -17.06 5.97 -21.83
C GLY A 50 -18.24 5.67 -20.91
N PHE A 51 -17.97 5.40 -19.63
CA PHE A 51 -19.00 5.18 -18.61
C PHE A 51 -19.86 6.43 -18.39
N LEU A 52 -19.24 7.60 -18.23
CA LEU A 52 -19.97 8.87 -18.08
C LEU A 52 -20.85 9.18 -19.31
N LEU A 53 -20.36 8.87 -20.51
CA LEU A 53 -21.13 9.03 -21.74
C LEU A 53 -22.34 8.08 -21.79
N ALA A 54 -22.15 6.83 -21.39
CA ALA A 54 -23.22 5.82 -21.37
C ALA A 54 -24.32 6.17 -20.36
N VAL A 55 -23.93 6.63 -19.15
CA VAL A 55 -24.89 7.10 -18.14
C VAL A 55 -25.67 8.32 -18.65
N ALA A 56 -24.99 9.29 -19.25
CA ALA A 56 -25.65 10.46 -19.83
C ALA A 56 -26.65 10.05 -20.92
N LEU A 57 -26.25 9.17 -21.85
CA LEU A 57 -27.12 8.69 -22.93
C LEU A 57 -28.32 7.90 -22.40
N ASN A 58 -28.15 7.10 -21.35
CA ASN A 58 -29.24 6.31 -20.78
C ASN A 58 -30.30 7.21 -20.12
N VAL A 59 -29.86 8.23 -19.36
CA VAL A 59 -30.74 9.26 -18.77
C VAL A 59 -31.51 10.02 -19.85
N PHE A 60 -30.85 10.38 -20.96
CA PHE A 60 -31.53 11.05 -22.09
C PHE A 60 -32.52 10.14 -22.83
N SER A 61 -32.27 8.83 -22.88
CA SER A 61 -33.14 7.87 -23.57
C SER A 61 -34.44 7.56 -22.80
N HIS A 62 -34.38 7.47 -21.47
CA HIS A 62 -35.56 7.21 -20.62
C HIS A 62 -36.49 8.42 -20.51
N SER A 63 -35.94 9.65 -20.58
CA SER A 63 -36.75 10.87 -20.62
C SER A 63 -37.63 11.01 -21.87
N ALA A 64 -37.41 10.20 -22.91
CA ALA A 64 -38.12 10.32 -24.18
C ALA A 64 -39.29 9.33 -24.37
N ALA A 65 -39.49 8.37 -23.47
CA ALA A 65 -40.36 7.21 -23.71
C ALA A 65 -41.59 7.07 -22.78
N SER A 66 -41.77 7.92 -21.77
CA SER A 66 -42.92 7.82 -20.84
C SER A 66 -44.00 8.87 -21.13
N ASP A 67 -45.21 8.42 -21.45
CA ASP A 67 -46.40 9.28 -21.61
C ASP A 67 -47.02 9.72 -20.26
N ASP A 68 -46.43 9.30 -19.13
CA ASP A 68 -46.89 9.64 -17.77
C ASP A 68 -45.78 10.35 -16.97
N PRO A 69 -45.77 11.70 -16.89
CA PRO A 69 -44.63 12.50 -16.44
C PRO A 69 -44.35 12.41 -14.93
N VAL A 70 -45.25 11.80 -14.15
CA VAL A 70 -45.12 11.69 -12.69
C VAL A 70 -44.31 10.44 -12.30
N SER A 71 -44.56 9.28 -12.92
CA SER A 71 -43.79 8.05 -12.62
C SER A 71 -42.35 8.13 -13.12
N ALA A 72 -42.12 8.75 -14.28
CA ALA A 72 -40.78 8.96 -14.82
C ALA A 72 -39.95 9.97 -14.00
N ALA A 73 -40.60 10.88 -13.26
CA ALA A 73 -39.91 11.80 -12.38
C ALA A 73 -39.40 11.11 -11.10
N GLU A 74 -40.15 10.14 -10.56
CA GLU A 74 -39.75 9.35 -9.38
C GLU A 74 -38.60 8.39 -9.71
N ASP A 75 -38.68 7.66 -10.84
CA ASP A 75 -37.59 6.77 -11.29
C ASP A 75 -36.28 7.53 -11.58
N THR A 76 -36.37 8.78 -12.06
CA THR A 76 -35.17 9.62 -12.27
C THR A 76 -34.53 10.11 -10.97
N ASP A 77 -35.30 10.29 -9.88
CA ASP A 77 -34.76 10.74 -8.59
C ASP A 77 -34.00 9.61 -7.88
N GLU A 78 -34.50 8.37 -7.97
CA GLU A 78 -33.80 7.19 -7.45
C GLU A 78 -32.50 6.91 -8.22
N THR A 79 -32.55 6.94 -9.55
CA THR A 79 -31.36 6.77 -10.41
C THR A 79 -30.30 7.85 -10.16
N LEU A 80 -30.73 9.10 -9.90
CA LEU A 80 -29.82 10.20 -9.59
C LEU A 80 -29.15 10.00 -8.22
N LYS A 81 -29.88 9.52 -7.21
CA LYS A 81 -29.34 9.19 -5.89
C LYS A 81 -28.30 8.08 -5.97
N GLU A 82 -28.58 7.01 -6.71
CA GLU A 82 -27.63 5.92 -6.93
C GLU A 82 -26.36 6.41 -7.64
N ALA A 83 -26.50 7.24 -8.68
CA ALA A 83 -25.35 7.80 -9.38
C ALA A 83 -24.50 8.72 -8.49
N LEU A 84 -25.12 9.52 -7.62
CA LEU A 84 -24.40 10.37 -6.66
C LEU A 84 -23.64 9.53 -5.63
N LEU A 85 -24.24 8.45 -5.11
CA LEU A 85 -23.56 7.52 -4.20
C LEU A 85 -22.34 6.88 -4.86
N LEU A 86 -22.45 6.48 -6.13
CA LEU A 86 -21.33 5.93 -6.89
C LEU A 86 -20.21 6.95 -7.10
N ILE A 87 -20.55 8.22 -7.36
CA ILE A 87 -19.56 9.30 -7.50
C ILE A 87 -18.86 9.56 -6.16
N GLU A 88 -19.59 9.62 -5.05
CA GLU A 88 -19.01 9.81 -3.71
C GLU A 88 -18.08 8.65 -3.32
N GLU A 89 -18.45 7.41 -3.64
CA GLU A 89 -17.62 6.22 -3.44
C GLU A 89 -16.33 6.31 -4.26
N GLN A 90 -16.43 6.67 -5.55
CA GLN A 90 -15.27 6.82 -6.44
C GLN A 90 -14.33 7.95 -5.98
N ASP A 91 -14.88 9.09 -5.56
CA ASP A 91 -14.10 10.18 -4.99
C ASP A 91 -13.37 9.76 -3.71
N GLY A 92 -13.99 8.92 -2.88
CA GLY A 92 -13.37 8.32 -1.70
C GLY A 92 -12.15 7.47 -2.07
N ILE A 93 -12.32 6.56 -3.02
CA ILE A 93 -11.23 5.67 -3.52
C ILE A 93 -10.09 6.50 -4.12
N LEU A 94 -10.40 7.52 -4.92
CA LEU A 94 -9.40 8.40 -5.53
C LEU A 94 -8.59 9.18 -4.49
N LYS A 95 -9.24 9.71 -3.45
CA LYS A 95 -8.57 10.41 -2.34
C LYS A 95 -7.65 9.47 -1.57
N GLU A 96 -8.08 8.26 -1.28
CA GLU A 96 -7.27 7.27 -0.57
C GLU A 96 -6.05 6.83 -1.39
N ASN A 97 -6.22 6.60 -2.69
CA ASN A 97 -5.13 6.27 -3.59
C ASN A 97 -4.13 7.43 -3.70
N THR A 98 -4.63 8.67 -3.82
CA THR A 98 -3.78 9.87 -3.85
C THR A 98 -2.95 10.02 -2.57
N HIS A 99 -3.57 9.82 -1.41
CA HIS A 99 -2.86 9.83 -0.12
C HIS A 99 -1.79 8.74 -0.06
N THR A 100 -2.13 7.51 -0.46
CA THR A 100 -1.18 6.38 -0.49
C THR A 100 0.02 6.68 -1.40
N ILE A 101 -0.21 7.22 -2.59
CA ILE A 101 0.84 7.63 -3.53
C ILE A 101 1.74 8.70 -2.91
N ASN A 102 1.15 9.73 -2.29
CA ASN A 102 1.92 10.81 -1.65
C ASN A 102 2.84 10.27 -0.54
N GLN A 103 2.35 9.32 0.28
CA GLN A 103 3.15 8.70 1.32
C GLN A 103 4.27 7.82 0.74
N ALA A 104 3.98 7.04 -0.30
CA ALA A 104 5.00 6.25 -1.00
C ALA A 104 6.09 7.17 -1.60
N MET A 105 5.71 8.30 -2.20
CA MET A 105 6.64 9.30 -2.71
C MET A 105 7.48 9.94 -1.61
N ASN A 106 6.91 10.20 -0.42
CA ASN A 106 7.66 10.72 0.71
C ASN A 106 8.69 9.70 1.22
N ALA A 107 8.32 8.43 1.32
CA ALA A 107 9.26 7.37 1.66
C ALA A 107 10.36 7.19 0.62
N TYR A 108 10.02 7.29 -0.67
CA TYR A 108 11.01 7.26 -1.74
C TYR A 108 12.02 8.42 -1.64
N LYS A 109 11.58 9.62 -1.23
CA LYS A 109 12.48 10.75 -0.95
C LYS A 109 13.44 10.44 0.20
N TRP A 110 12.95 9.81 1.27
CA TRP A 110 13.79 9.38 2.40
C TRP A 110 14.82 8.34 1.98
N VAL A 111 14.39 7.30 1.24
CA VAL A 111 15.30 6.30 0.68
C VAL A 111 16.34 6.98 -0.21
N SER A 112 15.93 7.84 -1.15
CA SER A 112 16.85 8.57 -2.03
C SER A 112 17.84 9.43 -1.25
N TRP A 113 17.38 10.14 -0.22
CA TRP A 113 18.23 10.96 0.65
C TRP A 113 19.31 10.09 1.33
N CYS A 114 18.95 8.92 1.85
CA CYS A 114 19.90 7.98 2.45
C CYS A 114 20.94 7.51 1.44
N PHE A 115 20.56 7.34 0.17
CA PHE A 115 21.52 6.93 -0.85
C PHE A 115 22.57 8.02 -1.14
N CYS A 116 22.17 9.30 -1.09
CA CYS A 116 23.07 10.44 -1.26
C CYS A 116 23.88 10.76 0.01
N HIS A 117 23.32 10.54 1.20
CA HIS A 117 23.90 10.91 2.49
C HIS A 117 24.07 9.69 3.40
N PHE A 118 24.69 8.65 2.84
CA PHE A 118 24.69 7.33 3.49
C PHE A 118 25.41 7.31 4.83
N GLU A 119 26.48 8.08 5.01
CA GLU A 119 27.13 8.20 6.33
C GLU A 119 26.18 8.76 7.39
N GLY A 120 25.39 9.78 7.04
CA GLY A 120 24.37 10.31 7.94
C GLY A 120 23.25 9.31 8.26
N PHE A 121 22.90 8.43 7.31
CA PHE A 121 22.01 7.31 7.59
C PHE A 121 22.61 6.32 8.58
N LEU A 122 23.92 6.04 8.52
CA LEU A 122 24.57 5.09 9.43
C LEU A 122 24.71 5.61 10.86
N GLU A 123 24.60 6.92 11.07
CA GLU A 123 24.57 7.53 12.41
C GLU A 123 23.24 7.23 13.13
N GLU A 124 22.12 7.22 12.41
CA GLU A 124 20.79 7.00 12.98
C GLU A 124 19.85 6.20 12.05
N PRO A 125 20.17 4.92 11.74
CA PRO A 125 19.40 4.15 10.76
C PRO A 125 17.97 3.87 11.24
N GLU A 126 17.79 3.70 12.55
CA GLU A 126 16.50 3.40 13.15
C GLU A 126 15.48 4.53 12.98
N GLY A 127 15.86 5.79 13.21
CA GLY A 127 14.96 6.94 13.05
C GLY A 127 14.44 7.05 11.63
N ILE A 128 15.27 6.72 10.65
CA ILE A 128 14.90 6.70 9.23
C ILE A 128 13.95 5.54 8.92
N TYR A 129 14.24 4.33 9.39
CA TYR A 129 13.31 3.20 9.23
C TYR A 129 11.96 3.49 9.89
N GLN A 130 11.95 4.09 11.08
CA GLN A 130 10.73 4.50 11.76
C GLN A 130 9.94 5.53 10.94
N THR A 131 10.62 6.52 10.35
CA THR A 131 9.98 7.52 9.49
C THR A 131 9.34 6.90 8.23
N ILE A 132 10.01 5.93 7.61
CA ILE A 132 9.45 5.21 6.45
C ILE A 132 8.24 4.36 6.89
N MET A 133 8.35 3.69 8.05
CA MET A 133 7.27 2.92 8.64
C MET A 133 6.07 3.79 9.06
N ASP A 134 6.29 5.02 9.52
CA ASP A 134 5.24 6.02 9.76
C ASP A 134 4.45 6.31 8.49
N CYS A 135 5.14 6.48 7.35
CA CYS A 135 4.47 6.66 6.07
C CYS A 135 3.58 5.46 5.73
N LEU A 136 4.06 4.21 5.90
CA LEU A 136 3.23 3.00 5.73
C LEU A 136 1.99 3.03 6.62
N ILE A 137 2.14 3.26 7.94
CA ILE A 137 1.00 3.28 8.86
C ILE A 137 -0.03 4.35 8.47
N SER A 138 0.43 5.51 8.01
CA SER A 138 -0.46 6.57 7.57
C SER A 138 -1.30 6.19 6.34
N THR A 139 -0.89 5.17 5.57
CA THR A 139 -1.68 4.61 4.46
C THR A 139 -2.67 3.54 4.88
N ILE A 140 -2.63 3.06 6.13
CA ILE A 140 -3.55 2.05 6.64
C ILE A 140 -4.79 2.76 7.20
N LYS A 141 -5.95 2.53 6.56
CA LYS A 141 -7.24 3.00 7.04
C LYS A 141 -7.52 2.39 8.41
N HIS A 142 -8.12 3.16 9.33
CA HIS A 142 -8.41 2.69 10.69
C HIS A 142 -7.17 2.16 11.46
N HIS A 143 -5.96 2.63 11.15
CA HIS A 143 -4.74 2.17 11.84
C HIS A 143 -4.77 2.36 13.36
N ARG A 144 -5.58 3.29 13.88
CA ARG A 144 -5.76 3.44 15.34
C ARG A 144 -6.41 2.21 15.96
N ASP A 145 -7.39 1.62 15.26
CA ASP A 145 -8.14 0.45 15.72
C ASP A 145 -7.30 -0.82 15.57
N LEU A 146 -6.53 -0.91 14.48
CA LEU A 146 -5.58 -2.02 14.28
C LEU A 146 -4.38 -1.93 15.23
N ASN A 147 -4.01 -0.72 15.64
CA ASN A 147 -2.81 -0.37 16.41
C ASN A 147 -1.54 -1.09 15.94
N PRO A 148 -1.18 -0.96 14.65
CA PRO A 148 -0.14 -1.77 14.07
C PRO A 148 1.23 -1.42 14.65
N ARG A 149 1.98 -2.48 14.97
CA ARG A 149 3.39 -2.43 15.34
C ARG A 149 4.17 -3.26 14.34
N MET A 150 5.35 -2.80 13.96
CA MET A 150 6.12 -3.39 12.88
C MET A 150 7.55 -3.68 13.27
N ALA A 151 8.10 -4.74 12.69
CA ALA A 151 9.51 -5.07 12.82
C ALA A 151 10.06 -5.57 11.50
N ILE A 152 11.31 -5.18 11.21
CA ILE A 152 12.08 -5.66 10.08
C ILE A 152 13.04 -6.71 10.62
N TRP A 153 12.88 -7.95 10.17
CA TRP A 153 13.71 -9.07 10.54
C TRP A 153 14.69 -9.38 9.42
N VAL A 154 15.94 -9.64 9.74
CA VAL A 154 16.99 -10.06 8.80
C VAL A 154 17.71 -11.27 9.38
N GLU A 155 18.42 -12.04 8.56
CA GLU A 155 19.22 -13.15 9.06
C GLU A 155 20.26 -12.68 10.08
N ASN A 156 20.43 -13.44 11.16
CA ASN A 156 21.47 -13.17 12.14
C ASN A 156 22.79 -13.78 11.67
N GLU A 157 23.70 -12.94 11.19
CA GLU A 157 25.06 -13.36 10.79
C GLU A 157 25.84 -14.05 11.92
N GLU A 158 25.60 -13.69 13.18
CA GLU A 158 26.28 -14.27 14.34
C GLU A 158 25.70 -15.63 14.74
N GLU A 159 24.42 -15.88 14.40
CA GLU A 159 23.68 -17.09 14.76
C GLU A 159 22.88 -17.61 13.55
N PRO A 160 23.51 -18.37 12.63
CA PRO A 160 22.85 -18.90 11.44
C PRO A 160 21.59 -19.70 11.78
N GLY A 161 20.52 -19.49 11.01
CA GLY A 161 19.21 -20.10 11.28
C GLY A 161 18.31 -19.28 12.22
N MET A 162 18.80 -18.17 12.79
CA MET A 162 18.02 -17.20 13.55
C MET A 162 17.81 -15.91 12.75
N LEU A 163 16.73 -15.20 13.05
CA LEU A 163 16.50 -13.83 12.62
C LEU A 163 16.91 -12.84 13.72
N LYS A 164 17.43 -11.68 13.35
CA LYS A 164 17.62 -10.52 14.22
C LYS A 164 16.70 -9.38 13.78
N CYS A 165 16.24 -8.58 14.74
CA CYS A 165 15.47 -7.38 14.45
C CYS A 165 16.40 -6.26 13.99
N LEU A 166 16.29 -5.84 12.74
CA LEU A 166 17.03 -4.71 12.19
C LEU A 166 16.46 -3.37 12.66
N ALA A 167 15.13 -3.24 12.62
CA ALA A 167 14.42 -2.05 13.05
C ALA A 167 13.03 -2.42 13.58
N ALA A 168 12.52 -1.64 14.52
CA ALA A 168 11.18 -1.83 15.05
C ALA A 168 10.46 -0.49 15.23
N TYR A 169 9.15 -0.52 15.06
CA TYR A 169 8.28 0.63 15.15
C TYR A 169 7.11 0.34 16.10
N ARG A 170 6.92 1.24 17.08
CA ARG A 170 5.89 1.15 18.14
C ARG A 170 5.92 -0.17 18.94
N HIS A 171 7.06 -0.84 18.99
CA HIS A 171 7.30 -1.98 19.86
C HIS A 171 8.09 -1.57 21.10
N SER A 172 7.97 -2.38 22.17
CA SER A 172 8.88 -2.30 23.31
C SER A 172 10.33 -2.59 22.89
N PRO A 173 11.35 -2.00 23.53
CA PRO A 173 12.77 -2.28 23.24
C PRO A 173 13.15 -3.76 23.24
N GLN A 174 12.43 -4.59 24.00
CA GLN A 174 12.61 -6.05 24.06
C GLN A 174 12.49 -6.74 22.70
N VAL A 175 11.74 -6.18 21.73
CA VAL A 175 11.60 -6.80 20.40
C VAL A 175 12.96 -6.94 19.70
N LYS A 176 13.90 -6.03 19.96
CA LYS A 176 15.24 -6.06 19.37
C LYS A 176 16.12 -7.19 19.90
N GLN A 177 15.79 -7.69 21.09
CA GLN A 177 16.49 -8.80 21.72
C GLN A 177 15.95 -10.15 21.26
N ARG A 178 14.81 -10.18 20.56
CA ARG A 178 14.22 -11.41 20.05
C ARG A 178 15.10 -12.00 18.95
N ARG A 179 15.14 -13.33 18.93
CA ARG A 179 15.88 -14.13 17.94
C ARG A 179 14.98 -15.23 17.36
N PRO A 180 13.97 -14.88 16.53
CA PRO A 180 13.06 -15.87 16.01
C PRO A 180 13.79 -16.90 15.15
N ARG A 181 13.53 -18.19 15.40
CA ARG A 181 14.06 -19.27 14.56
C ARG A 181 13.44 -19.22 13.17
N ILE A 182 14.25 -19.38 12.13
CA ILE A 182 13.79 -19.38 10.74
C ILE A 182 12.79 -20.52 10.47
N HIS A 183 12.94 -21.67 11.12
CA HIS A 183 12.08 -22.84 10.87
C HIS A 183 10.82 -22.91 11.74
N GLU A 184 10.71 -22.09 12.78
CA GLU A 184 9.70 -22.24 13.84
C GLU A 184 8.92 -20.95 14.13
N SER A 185 9.15 -19.89 13.37
CA SER A 185 8.46 -18.60 13.57
C SER A 185 7.70 -18.16 12.33
N SER A 186 6.66 -17.33 12.51
CA SER A 186 5.89 -16.75 11.40
C SER A 186 6.77 -15.95 10.44
N ALA A 187 7.70 -15.16 10.98
CA ALA A 187 8.67 -14.43 10.17
C ALA A 187 9.63 -15.39 9.45
N GLY A 188 10.08 -16.43 10.14
CA GLY A 188 10.89 -17.50 9.56
C GLY A 188 10.21 -18.23 8.40
N LEU A 189 8.91 -18.53 8.50
CA LEU A 189 8.15 -19.13 7.40
C LEU A 189 8.05 -18.21 6.17
N ALA A 190 7.79 -16.92 6.38
CA ALA A 190 7.80 -15.94 5.28
C ALA A 190 9.19 -15.86 4.62
N TRP A 191 10.26 -15.89 5.43
CA TRP A 191 11.65 -15.93 4.98
C TRP A 191 11.97 -17.19 4.15
N LEU A 192 11.56 -18.37 4.63
CA LEU A 192 11.84 -19.64 3.96
C LEU A 192 11.06 -19.77 2.66
N THR A 193 9.77 -19.48 2.69
CA THR A 193 8.86 -19.73 1.57
C THR A 193 8.92 -18.65 0.49
N LYS A 194 9.49 -17.47 0.79
CA LYS A 194 9.45 -16.27 -0.06
C LYS A 194 8.02 -15.85 -0.41
N LYS A 195 7.06 -16.23 0.43
CA LYS A 195 5.65 -15.84 0.33
C LYS A 195 5.25 -15.16 1.62
N GLU A 196 4.22 -14.34 1.53
CA GLU A 196 3.58 -13.82 2.73
C GLU A 196 3.06 -14.96 3.62
N TYR A 197 3.14 -14.75 4.92
CA TYR A 197 2.60 -15.65 5.92
C TYR A 197 1.68 -14.88 6.86
N TYR A 198 0.42 -15.27 6.91
CA TYR A 198 -0.62 -14.59 7.65
C TYR A 198 -1.17 -15.48 8.78
N VAL A 199 -1.23 -14.91 9.98
CA VAL A 199 -1.80 -15.51 11.18
C VAL A 199 -3.04 -14.69 11.57
N PRO A 200 -4.26 -15.22 11.38
CA PRO A 200 -5.50 -14.50 11.71
C PRO A 200 -5.77 -14.42 13.22
N ASP A 201 -5.36 -15.42 13.98
CA ASP A 201 -5.43 -15.45 15.46
C ASP A 201 -4.17 -16.12 16.04
N THR A 202 -3.36 -15.38 16.80
CA THR A 202 -2.11 -15.85 17.43
C THR A 202 -2.34 -16.90 18.51
N TYR A 203 -3.56 -16.99 19.03
CA TYR A 203 -3.97 -18.00 20.02
C TYR A 203 -4.32 -19.33 19.37
N ASP A 204 -4.55 -19.36 18.06
CA ASP A 204 -4.92 -20.58 17.36
C ASP A 204 -3.69 -21.47 17.13
N PRO A 205 -3.68 -22.72 17.65
CA PRO A 205 -2.51 -23.61 17.56
C PRO A 205 -2.24 -24.12 16.15
N GLN A 206 -3.16 -23.95 15.19
CA GLN A 206 -2.92 -24.38 13.81
C GLN A 206 -1.90 -23.50 13.07
N TYR A 207 -1.68 -22.27 13.55
CA TYR A 207 -0.74 -21.34 12.94
C TYR A 207 0.61 -21.38 13.66
N VAL A 208 1.68 -21.35 12.88
CA VAL A 208 3.04 -21.23 13.39
C VAL A 208 3.22 -19.80 13.85
N PHE A 209 3.19 -19.62 15.16
CA PHE A 209 3.46 -18.37 15.85
C PHE A 209 4.44 -18.66 16.98
N GLU A 210 5.43 -17.79 17.14
CA GLU A 210 6.43 -17.93 18.20
C GLU A 210 5.75 -17.67 19.56
N ARG A 211 5.31 -18.76 20.20
CA ARG A 211 4.73 -18.73 21.54
C ARG A 211 5.85 -18.70 22.55
N TYR A 212 6.08 -17.55 23.16
CA TYR A 212 7.02 -17.45 24.26
C TYR A 212 6.37 -18.01 25.52
N GLU A 213 7.00 -18.99 26.15
CA GLU A 213 6.53 -19.66 27.38
C GLU A 213 6.21 -18.68 28.53
N TYR A 214 6.72 -17.45 28.47
CA TYR A 214 6.63 -16.44 29.53
C TYR A 214 5.66 -15.28 29.25
N ARG A 215 4.94 -15.26 28.11
CA ARG A 215 3.89 -14.25 27.85
C ARG A 215 2.55 -14.93 27.77
N GLU A 216 1.77 -14.81 28.85
CA GLU A 216 0.46 -15.42 28.98
C GLU A 216 -0.55 -14.91 27.95
N ASP A 217 -0.44 -13.65 27.51
CA ASP A 217 -1.30 -13.07 26.47
C ASP A 217 -0.51 -12.18 25.48
N PRO A 218 -0.38 -12.55 24.20
CA PRO A 218 0.09 -11.61 23.18
C PRO A 218 -0.84 -10.41 23.07
N GLU A 219 -0.25 -9.21 23.11
CA GLU A 219 -0.94 -7.90 22.98
C GLU A 219 -1.62 -7.68 21.61
N PHE A 220 -1.48 -8.62 20.68
CA PHE A 220 -2.04 -8.58 19.34
C PHE A 220 -2.61 -9.96 18.96
N ARG A 221 -3.65 -9.95 18.14
CA ARG A 221 -4.37 -11.15 17.72
C ARG A 221 -3.98 -11.61 16.33
N SER A 222 -3.59 -10.71 15.44
CA SER A 222 -3.18 -11.09 14.09
C SER A 222 -1.76 -10.66 13.77
N LEU A 223 -1.11 -11.38 12.86
CA LEU A 223 0.24 -11.09 12.39
C LEU A 223 0.31 -11.34 10.88
N LEU A 224 0.86 -10.37 10.15
CA LEU A 224 1.21 -10.54 8.74
C LEU A 224 2.73 -10.41 8.60
N CYS A 225 3.37 -11.41 8.00
CA CYS A 225 4.79 -11.41 7.70
C CYS A 225 4.97 -11.40 6.18
N VAL A 226 5.58 -10.33 5.66
CA VAL A 226 5.82 -10.13 4.24
C VAL A 226 7.32 -10.21 3.96
N PRO A 227 7.77 -11.08 3.04
CA PRO A 227 9.19 -11.17 2.71
C PRO A 227 9.65 -9.92 1.95
N ILE A 228 10.86 -9.47 2.25
CA ILE A 228 11.55 -8.39 1.55
C ILE A 228 12.47 -9.06 0.54
N LEU A 229 12.09 -8.97 -0.73
CA LEU A 229 12.69 -9.68 -1.84
C LEU A 229 13.41 -8.73 -2.80
N CYS A 230 14.47 -9.22 -3.41
CA CYS A 230 15.22 -8.60 -4.49
C CYS A 230 15.28 -9.54 -5.68
N GLU A 231 14.95 -9.05 -6.87
CA GLU A 231 15.21 -9.79 -8.10
C GLU A 231 16.62 -9.45 -8.60
N LYS A 232 17.52 -10.44 -8.59
CA LYS A 232 18.87 -10.33 -9.15
C LYS A 232 18.96 -11.23 -10.38
N GLY A 233 18.59 -10.68 -11.52
CA GLY A 233 18.48 -11.44 -12.77
C GLY A 233 17.34 -12.45 -12.72
N LYS A 234 17.65 -13.76 -12.71
CA LYS A 234 16.64 -14.83 -12.59
C LYS A 234 16.46 -15.33 -11.15
N GLU A 235 17.24 -14.83 -10.20
CA GLU A 235 17.22 -15.27 -8.81
C GLU A 235 16.48 -14.26 -7.94
N THR A 236 15.50 -14.74 -7.16
CA THR A 236 14.89 -13.96 -6.09
C THR A 236 15.70 -14.15 -4.81
N VAL A 237 16.46 -13.11 -4.45
CA VAL A 237 17.22 -13.02 -3.21
C VAL A 237 16.31 -12.50 -2.10
N ARG A 238 16.39 -13.11 -0.93
CA ARG A 238 15.65 -12.72 0.27
C ARG A 238 16.58 -11.98 1.21
N ILE A 239 16.12 -10.87 1.74
CA ILE A 239 16.97 -9.92 2.47
C ILE A 239 16.37 -9.58 3.83
N GLY A 240 15.06 -9.72 3.97
CA GLY A 240 14.36 -9.45 5.22
C GLY A 240 12.95 -10.01 5.24
N VAL A 241 12.28 -9.78 6.35
CA VAL A 241 10.83 -9.94 6.50
C VAL A 241 10.30 -8.72 7.25
N LEU A 242 9.31 -8.05 6.68
CA LEU A 242 8.51 -7.04 7.35
C LEU A 242 7.35 -7.74 8.05
N SER A 243 7.31 -7.68 9.38
CA SER A 243 6.16 -8.15 10.15
C SER A 243 5.30 -6.99 10.62
N ILE A 244 3.99 -7.10 10.54
CA ILE A 244 3.01 -6.14 11.06
C ILE A 244 1.96 -6.86 11.92
N THR A 245 1.72 -6.33 13.12
CA THR A 245 0.78 -6.88 14.12
C THR A 245 -0.56 -6.15 14.07
N GLY A 246 -1.65 -6.83 14.42
CA GLY A 246 -2.98 -6.22 14.57
C GLY A 246 -3.67 -6.64 15.87
N ILE A 247 -4.33 -5.69 16.56
CA ILE A 247 -5.14 -5.96 17.76
C ILE A 247 -6.31 -6.90 17.46
N PRO A 248 -7.17 -6.67 16.46
CA PRO A 248 -8.30 -7.55 16.23
C PRO A 248 -7.85 -8.86 15.59
N LYS A 249 -8.66 -9.91 15.79
CA LYS A 249 -8.58 -11.10 14.93
C LYS A 249 -8.83 -10.68 13.50
N ASP A 250 -8.27 -11.42 12.57
CA ASP A 250 -8.56 -11.26 11.15
C ASP A 250 -8.22 -9.88 10.55
N ALA A 251 -7.35 -9.08 11.19
CA ALA A 251 -7.05 -7.71 10.76
C ALA A 251 -6.61 -7.59 9.29
N TYR A 252 -5.96 -8.64 8.77
CA TYR A 252 -5.42 -8.69 7.41
C TYR A 252 -6.00 -9.86 6.60
N ASN A 253 -7.28 -10.18 6.80
CA ASN A 253 -7.93 -11.26 6.07
C ASN A 253 -8.25 -10.83 4.62
N GLU A 254 -7.76 -11.57 3.63
CA GLU A 254 -8.01 -11.29 2.19
C GLU A 254 -9.49 -11.32 1.79
N ALA A 255 -10.34 -12.03 2.54
CA ALA A 255 -11.77 -12.10 2.28
C ALA A 255 -12.46 -10.74 2.49
N ASN A 256 -11.86 -9.84 3.30
CA ASN A 256 -12.31 -8.47 3.46
C ASN A 256 -11.53 -7.56 2.47
N PRO A 257 -12.21 -6.84 1.56
CA PRO A 257 -11.54 -5.97 0.58
C PRO A 257 -10.64 -4.89 1.21
N GLU A 258 -11.02 -4.32 2.35
CA GLU A 258 -10.22 -3.32 3.06
C GLU A 258 -8.94 -3.94 3.62
N SER A 259 -9.07 -5.11 4.27
CA SER A 259 -7.93 -5.86 4.79
C SER A 259 -7.00 -6.34 3.68
N LYS A 260 -7.54 -6.75 2.53
CA LYS A 260 -6.75 -7.07 1.33
C LYS A 260 -5.95 -5.86 0.85
N ALA A 261 -6.58 -4.69 0.74
CA ALA A 261 -5.89 -3.46 0.35
C ALA A 261 -4.75 -3.11 1.32
N VAL A 262 -4.93 -3.36 2.62
CA VAL A 262 -3.85 -3.20 3.62
C VAL A 262 -2.69 -4.17 3.36
N ARG A 263 -2.94 -5.46 3.08
CA ARG A 263 -1.87 -6.42 2.74
C ARG A 263 -1.11 -6.01 1.49
N ASP A 264 -1.82 -5.61 0.44
CA ASP A 264 -1.22 -5.17 -0.82
C ASP A 264 -0.31 -3.96 -0.59
N ARG A 265 -0.73 -3.03 0.28
CA ARG A 265 0.12 -1.91 0.72
C ARG A 265 1.35 -2.40 1.46
N VAL A 266 1.22 -3.26 2.47
CA VAL A 266 2.38 -3.78 3.23
C VAL A 266 3.39 -4.45 2.28
N THR A 267 2.92 -5.18 1.27
CA THR A 267 3.74 -5.78 0.21
C THR A 267 4.46 -4.74 -0.64
N LEU A 268 3.77 -3.69 -1.09
CA LEU A 268 4.40 -2.57 -1.79
C LEU A 268 5.51 -1.93 -0.94
N TRP A 269 5.23 -1.70 0.35
CA TRP A 269 6.16 -1.07 1.28
C TRP A 269 7.38 -1.93 1.60
N ALA A 270 7.24 -3.26 1.65
CA ALA A 270 8.37 -4.18 1.71
C ALA A 270 9.32 -3.99 0.50
N GLY A 271 8.77 -3.76 -0.69
CA GLY A 271 9.55 -3.42 -1.90
C GLY A 271 10.25 -2.07 -1.82
N ILE A 272 9.62 -1.03 -1.24
CA ILE A 272 10.23 0.29 -1.04
C ILE A 272 11.40 0.23 -0.05
N LEU A 273 11.28 -0.58 1.00
CA LEU A 273 12.31 -0.74 2.03
C LEU A 273 13.54 -1.50 1.53
N PHE A 274 13.38 -2.40 0.55
CA PHE A 274 14.43 -3.30 0.07
C PHE A 274 15.77 -2.59 -0.22
N PRO A 275 15.84 -1.53 -1.08
CA PRO A 275 17.14 -0.96 -1.47
C PRO A 275 17.92 -0.41 -0.28
N LEU A 276 17.21 0.17 0.70
CA LEU A 276 17.82 0.73 1.91
C LEU A 276 18.33 -0.37 2.83
N ILE A 277 17.55 -1.43 3.05
CA ILE A 277 17.95 -2.58 3.88
C ILE A 277 19.16 -3.27 3.27
N TYR A 278 19.11 -3.56 1.96
CA TYR A 278 20.19 -4.23 1.26
C TYR A 278 21.51 -3.47 1.42
N ARG A 279 21.50 -2.16 1.14
CA ARG A 279 22.69 -1.32 1.26
C ARG A 279 23.20 -1.24 2.71
N HIS A 280 22.29 -1.20 3.68
CA HIS A 280 22.67 -1.20 5.09
C HIS A 280 23.37 -2.50 5.49
N LEU A 281 22.83 -3.66 5.10
CA LEU A 281 23.43 -4.96 5.38
C LEU A 281 24.81 -5.10 4.74
N GLU A 282 24.98 -4.71 3.47
CA GLU A 282 26.30 -4.72 2.81
C GLU A 282 27.36 -3.89 3.57
N GLU A 283 26.96 -2.76 4.17
CA GLU A 283 27.88 -1.93 4.95
C GLU A 283 28.21 -2.55 6.31
N ILE A 284 27.25 -3.21 6.96
CA ILE A 284 27.48 -3.97 8.20
C ILE A 284 28.52 -5.07 7.93
N GLU A 285 28.33 -5.87 6.87
CA GLU A 285 29.25 -6.93 6.46
C GLU A 285 30.64 -6.35 6.13
N ARG A 286 30.71 -5.24 5.39
CA ARG A 286 31.97 -4.57 5.05
C ARG A 286 32.73 -4.10 6.28
N ARG A 287 32.04 -3.57 7.29
CA ARG A 287 32.65 -3.11 8.55
C ARG A 287 33.14 -4.31 9.37
N ALA A 288 32.38 -5.40 9.44
CA ALA A 288 32.78 -6.62 10.13
C ALA A 288 34.09 -7.21 9.56
N CYS A 289 34.23 -7.27 8.23
CA CYS A 289 35.44 -7.75 7.54
C CYS A 289 36.69 -6.89 7.80
N LYS A 290 36.54 -5.59 8.02
CA LYS A 290 37.68 -4.71 8.34
C LYS A 290 38.20 -4.95 9.76
N THR A 291 37.32 -5.27 10.71
CA THR A 291 37.70 -5.49 12.11
C THR A 291 38.48 -6.79 12.32
N THR A 292 38.18 -7.84 11.55
CA THR A 292 38.90 -9.13 11.63
C THR A 292 40.33 -9.05 11.10
N ASN A 293 40.58 -8.30 10.02
CA ASN A 293 41.92 -8.15 9.42
C ASN A 293 42.92 -7.35 10.27
N ILE A 294 42.47 -6.60 11.28
CA ILE A 294 43.36 -5.83 12.17
C ILE A 294 43.86 -6.69 13.33
N ARG A 295 43.24 -7.85 13.59
CA ARG A 295 43.53 -8.71 14.76
C ARG A 295 44.28 -10.00 14.43
N GLY A 296 44.52 -10.30 13.14
CA GLY A 296 45.31 -11.46 12.68
C GLY A 296 46.68 -11.02 12.21
#